data_AF-Q2FYY5-F1
#
_entry.id   AF-Q2FYY5-F1
#
_cell.length_a   1.000
_cell.length_b   1.000
_cell.length_c   1.000
_cell.angle_alpha   90.00
_cell.angle_beta   90.00
_cell.angle_gamma   90.00
#
_symmetry.space_group_name_H-M   'P 1'
#
loop_
_entity.id
_entity.type
_entity.pdbx_description
1 polymer ?
#
loop_
_entity_poly.entity_id
_entity_poly.type
_entity_poly.pdbx_seq_one_letter_code
_entity_poly.pdbx_strand_id
1 'polypeptide(L)' 'MNCYDEIFNTIKELIENKEISSYQINKDTGISYGNINAMRRRERRIENLSLKNAKILYEYAKKVL' A
#
# COMPACT_ATOMS: atom_id res chain seq x y z
N MET A 1 -16.63 11.11 3.89
CA MET A 1 -15.43 10.78 3.08
C MET A 1 -15.90 9.96 1.90
N ASN A 2 -15.46 10.24 0.67
CA ASN A 2 -15.84 9.39 -0.45
C ASN A 2 -15.04 8.07 -0.39
N CYS A 3 -15.50 7.02 -1.08
CA CYS A 3 -14.85 5.71 -1.05
C CYS A 3 -13.41 5.74 -1.59
N TYR A 4 -13.12 6.63 -2.53
CA TYR A 4 -11.78 6.79 -3.08
C TYR A 4 -10.80 7.30 -2.02
N ASP A 5 -11.16 8.35 -1.28
CA ASP A 5 -10.32 8.94 -0.24
C ASP A 5 -10.06 7.95 0.90
N GLU A 6 -11.05 7.13 1.26
CA GLU A 6 -10.87 6.06 2.26
C GLU A 6 -9.82 5.05 1.80
N ILE A 7 -9.98 4.50 0.59
CA ILE A 7 -9.06 3.51 0.03
C ILE A 7 -7.65 4.10 -0.08
N PHE A 8 -7.55 5.31 -0.63
CA PHE A 8 -6.27 5.99 -0.82
C PHE A 8 -5.54 6.22 0.51
N ASN A 9 -6.21 6.79 1.51
CA ASN A 9 -5.58 7.09 2.79
C ASN A 9 -5.21 5.84 3.57
N THR A 10 -6.03 4.79 3.51
CA THR A 10 -5.73 3.50 4.14
C THR A 10 -4.47 2.86 3.53
N ILE A 11 -4.34 2.87 2.20
CA ILE A 11 -3.14 2.37 1.53
C ILE A 11 -1.95 3.26 1.86
N LYS A 12 -2.12 4.58 1.86
CA LYS A 12 -1.06 5.52 2.21
C LYS A 12 -0.51 5.28 3.61
N GLU A 13 -1.39 5.09 4.60
CA GLU A 13 -1.01 4.77 5.96
C GLU A 13 -0.19 3.48 6.03
N LEU A 14 -0.62 2.40 5.35
CA LEU A 14 0.14 1.16 5.24
C LEU A 14 1.53 1.37 4.63
N ILE A 15 1.61 2.12 3.52
CA ILE A 15 2.87 2.34 2.81
C ILE A 15 3.83 3.19 3.64
N GLU A 16 3.34 4.22 4.34
CA GLU A 16 4.14 5.13 5.15
C GLU A 16 4.49 4.56 6.54
N ASN A 17 3.80 3.50 7.00
CA ASN A 17 4.07 2.86 8.28
C ASN A 17 5.43 2.15 8.29
N LYS A 18 6.33 2.62 9.17
CA LYS A 18 7.70 2.10 9.32
C LYS A 18 7.79 0.79 10.11
N GLU A 19 6.79 0.51 10.95
CA GLU A 19 6.74 -0.72 11.76
C GLU A 19 6.41 -1.95 10.89
N ILE A 20 5.73 -1.73 9.77
CA ILE A 20 5.45 -2.78 8.78
C ILE A 20 6.52 -2.70 7.70
N SER A 21 7.42 -3.68 7.63
CA SER A 21 8.48 -3.66 6.62
C SER A 21 7.95 -3.87 5.19
N SER A 22 8.59 -3.26 4.19
CA SER A 22 8.27 -3.51 2.77
C SER A 22 8.43 -4.99 2.40
N TYR A 23 9.33 -5.71 3.09
CA TYR A 23 9.50 -7.15 2.93
C TYR A 23 8.27 -7.92 3.42
N GLN A 24 7.72 -7.56 4.59
CA GLN A 24 6.53 -8.19 5.13
C GLN A 24 5.32 -7.96 4.21
N ILE A 25 5.12 -6.72 3.76
CA ILE A 25 4.07 -6.39 2.79
C ILE A 25 4.25 -7.25 1.52
N ASN A 26 5.47 -7.32 0.97
CA ASN A 26 5.74 -8.14 -0.21
C ASN A 26 5.42 -9.63 0.01
N LYS A 27 5.84 -10.19 1.14
CA LYS A 27 5.62 -11.60 1.50
C LYS A 27 4.13 -11.93 1.60
N ASP A 28 3.34 -11.05 2.21
CA ASP A 28 1.93 -11.32 2.50
C ASP A 28 1.00 -10.99 1.33
N THR A 29 1.40 -10.03 0.48
CA THR A 29 0.54 -9.50 -0.60
C THR A 29 0.98 -9.89 -2.00
N GLY A 30 2.23 -10.34 -2.17
CA GLY A 30 2.85 -10.54 -3.48
C GLY A 30 3.17 -9.24 -4.24
N ILE A 31 2.86 -8.06 -3.68
CA ILE A 31 3.22 -6.78 -4.30
C ILE A 31 4.73 -6.59 -4.21
N SER A 32 5.37 -6.25 -5.34
CA SER A 32 6.83 -6.11 -5.42
C SER A 32 7.39 -5.18 -4.32
N TYR A 33 8.38 -5.70 -3.58
CA TYR A 33 9.19 -4.93 -2.63
C TYR A 33 9.72 -3.63 -3.23
N GLY A 34 10.22 -3.68 -4.47
CA GLY A 34 10.73 -2.50 -5.18
C GLY A 34 9.65 -1.44 -5.41
N ASN A 35 8.41 -1.87 -5.71
CA ASN A 35 7.28 -0.95 -5.89
C ASN A 35 6.89 -0.29 -4.57
N ILE A 36 6.87 -1.05 -3.48
CA ILE A 36 6.57 -0.54 -2.14
C ILE A 36 7.62 0.51 -1.72
N ASN A 37 8.90 0.21 -1.92
CA ASN A 37 9.99 1.16 -1.64
C ASN A 37 9.95 2.39 -2.54
N ALA A 38 9.64 2.25 -3.83
CA ALA A 38 9.47 3.40 -4.71
C ALA A 38 8.33 4.32 -4.23
N MET A 39 7.23 3.75 -3.70
CA MET A 39 6.16 4.54 -3.09
C MET A 39 6.61 5.23 -1.80
N ARG A 40 7.34 4.52 -0.91
CA ARG A 40 7.94 5.11 0.31
C ARG A 40 8.89 6.26 0.01
N ARG A 41 9.67 6.15 -1.06
CA ARG A 41 10.60 7.20 -1.54
C ARG A 41 9.92 8.29 -2.37
N ARG A 42 8.59 8.23 -2.56
CA ARG A 42 7.81 9.16 -3.41
C ARG A 42 8.22 9.17 -4.88
N GLU A 43 8.95 8.16 -5.33
CA GLU A 43 9.31 7.92 -6.74
C GLU A 43 8.13 7.31 -7.51
N ARG A 44 7.17 6.70 -6.80
CA ARG A 44 5.93 6.17 -7.36
C ARG A 44 4.72 6.65 -6.57
N ARG A 45 3.68 7.06 -7.29
CA ARG A 45 2.40 7.51 -6.71
C ARG A 45 1.49 6.33 -6.42
N ILE A 46 0.76 6.39 -5.30
CA ILE A 46 -0.24 5.38 -4.90
C ILE A 46 -1.42 5.38 -5.88
N GLU A 47 -1.76 6.55 -6.41
CA GLU A 47 -2.80 6.79 -7.41
C GLU A 47 -2.54 6.03 -8.72
N ASN A 48 -1.28 5.64 -8.98
CA ASN A 48 -0.88 4.88 -10.17
C ASN A 48 -0.95 3.36 -9.95
N LEU A 49 -1.44 2.88 -8.80
CA LEU A 49 -1.69 1.46 -8.59
C LEU A 49 -2.78 0.95 -9.54
N SER A 50 -2.60 -0.27 -10.04
CA SER A 50 -3.71 -0.96 -10.67
C SER A 50 -4.82 -1.20 -9.63
N LEU A 51 -6.08 -1.22 -10.06
CA LEU A 51 -7.21 -1.51 -9.17
C LEU A 51 -7.03 -2.83 -8.40
N LYS A 52 -6.43 -3.84 -9.06
CA LYS A 52 -6.04 -5.11 -8.44
C LYS A 52 -5.08 -4.91 -7.27
N ASN A 53 -4.01 -4.15 -7.47
CA ASN A 53 -3.01 -3.92 -6.43
C ASN A 53 -3.55 -3.01 -5.31
N ALA A 54 -4.40 -2.04 -5.65
CA ALA A 54 -5.09 -1.21 -4.67
C ALA A 54 -5.99 -2.06 -3.76
N LYS A 55 -6.78 -2.97 -4.33
CA LYS A 55 -7.59 -3.93 -3.55
C LYS A 55 -6.75 -4.76 -2.59
N ILE A 56 -5.67 -5.38 -3.09
CA ILE A 56 -4.78 -6.24 -2.28
C ILE A 56 -4.18 -5.45 -1.12
N LEU A 57 -3.67 -4.24 -1.37
CA LEU A 57 -3.04 -3.41 -0.34
C LEU A 57 -4.07 -2.88 0.67
N TYR A 58 -5.27 -2.50 0.22
CA TYR A 58 -6.35 -2.09 1.11
C TYR A 58 -6.80 -3.24 2.03
N GLU A 59 -7.06 -4.43 1.47
CA GLU A 59 -7.43 -5.61 2.27
C GLU A 59 -6.34 -6.03 3.25
N TYR A 60 -5.06 -5.90 2.88
CA TYR A 60 -3.95 -6.14 3.78
C TYR A 60 -3.90 -5.09 4.89
N ALA A 61 -4.00 -3.80 4.54
CA ALA A 61 -4.02 -2.70 5.49
C ALA A 61 -5.11 -2.89 6.55
N LYS A 62 -6.33 -3.28 6.16
CA LYS A 62 -7.44 -3.56 7.08
C LYS A 62 -7.17 -4.71 8.08
N LYS A 63 -6.14 -5.53 7.87
CA LYS A 63 -5.76 -6.63 8.76
C LYS A 63 -4.62 -6.26 9.71
N VAL A 64 -3.81 -5.26 9.37
CA VAL A 64 -2.53 -4.98 10.05
C VAL A 64 -2.43 -3.58 10.63
N LEU A 65 -3.32 -2.66 10.23
CA LEU A 65 -3.54 -1.35 10.85
C LEU A 65 -4.74 -1.42 11.78
#